data_AF-A0A973TRK1-F1
#
_entry.id   AF-A0A973TRK1-F1
#
_cell.length_a   1.000
_cell.length_b   1.000
_cell.length_c   1.000
_cell.angle_alpha   90.00
_cell.angle_beta   90.00
_cell.angle_gamma   90.00
#
_symmetry.space_group_name_H-M   'P 1'
#
loop_
_entity.id
_entity.type
_entity.pdbx_description
1 polymer ?
#
loop_
_entity_poly.entity_id
_entity_poly.type
_entity_poly.pdbx_seq_one_letter_code
_entity_poly.pdbx_strand_id
1 'polypeptide(L)' 'MEHPPRRRHRAVLAMSAALLVAAGMVTVLNVESARALDNGVARTPPMGWNSWNTFGCNINESLIKQMV' A
#
# COMPACT_ATOMS: atom_id res chain seq x y z
N MET A 1 38.01 42.07 -13.39
CA MET A 1 36.75 41.40 -13.77
C MET A 1 36.85 39.96 -13.30
N GLU A 2 36.39 39.69 -12.08
CA GLU A 2 36.50 38.35 -11.48
C GLU A 2 35.38 37.43 -12.01
N HIS A 3 35.76 36.28 -12.58
CA HIS A 3 34.81 35.25 -12.99
C HIS A 3 34.23 34.54 -11.75
N PRO A 4 32.90 34.36 -11.63
CA PRO A 4 32.33 33.70 -10.48
C PRO A 4 32.67 32.20 -10.48
N PRO A 5 32.80 31.55 -9.31
CA PRO A 5 33.25 30.18 -9.17
C PRO A 5 32.14 29.19 -9.59
N ARG A 6 31.94 29.02 -10.90
CA ARG A 6 30.93 28.11 -11.51
C ARG A 6 30.97 26.67 -10.99
N ARG A 7 32.12 26.21 -10.48
CA ARG A 7 32.33 24.86 -9.94
C ARG A 7 31.70 24.67 -8.55
N ARG A 8 31.67 25.72 -7.72
CA ARG A 8 31.11 25.66 -6.35
C ARG A 8 29.58 25.61 -6.37
N HIS A 9 28.94 26.40 -7.23
CA HIS A 9 27.49 26.40 -7.38
C HIS A 9 26.94 25.05 -7.89
N ARG A 10 27.63 24.41 -8.85
CA ARG A 10 27.27 23.09 -9.36
C ARG A 10 27.36 21.99 -8.29
N ALA A 11 28.39 22.05 -7.44
CA ALA A 11 28.55 21.11 -6.33
C ALA A 11 27.44 21.28 -5.28
N VAL A 12 27.10 22.52 -4.92
CA VAL A 12 26.02 22.81 -3.95
C VAL A 12 24.65 22.32 -4.47
N LEU A 13 24.34 22.55 -5.74
CA LEU A 13 23.09 22.07 -6.36
C LEU A 13 23.01 20.54 -6.44
N ALA A 14 24.12 19.86 -6.69
CA ALA A 14 24.16 18.39 -6.72
C ALA A 14 23.95 17.80 -5.31
N MET A 15 24.56 18.41 -4.28
CA MET A 15 24.41 17.98 -2.90
C MET A 15 22.98 18.18 -2.37
N SER A 16 22.33 19.31 -2.68
CA SER A 16 20.94 19.53 -2.27
C SER A 16 19.97 18.59 -2.97
N ALA A 17 20.18 18.29 -4.25
CA ALA A 17 19.41 17.26 -4.96
C ALA A 17 19.60 15.87 -4.32
N ALA A 18 20.83 15.49 -3.98
CA ALA A 18 21.11 14.22 -3.30
C ALA A 18 20.45 14.14 -1.92
N LEU A 19 20.41 15.24 -1.16
CA LEU A 19 19.72 15.31 0.12
C LEU A 19 18.20 15.13 -0.01
N LEU A 20 17.58 15.76 -1.02
CA LEU A 20 16.15 15.61 -1.28
C LEU A 20 15.79 14.18 -1.71
N VAL A 21 16.63 13.56 -2.53
CA VAL A 21 16.46 12.15 -2.92
C VAL A 21 16.62 11.23 -1.71
N ALA A 22 17.63 11.44 -0.87
CA ALA A 22 17.84 10.65 0.33
C ALA A 22 16.68 10.80 1.34
N ALA A 23 16.20 12.03 1.57
CA ALA A 23 15.06 12.29 2.44
C ALA A 23 13.76 11.65 1.94
N GLY A 24 13.50 11.73 0.63
CA GLY A 24 12.37 11.05 0.00
C GLY A 24 12.49 9.51 0.04
N MET A 25 13.70 8.97 -0.02
CA MET A 25 13.93 7.53 0.08
C MET A 25 13.62 7.02 1.50
N VAL A 26 13.94 7.79 2.54
CA VAL A 26 13.62 7.42 3.94
C VAL A 26 12.11 7.27 4.17
N THR A 27 11.27 8.08 3.54
CA THR A 27 9.80 7.96 3.71
C THR A 27 9.20 6.75 2.99
N VAL A 28 9.81 6.29 1.89
CA VAL A 28 9.35 5.11 1.13
C VAL A 28 9.73 3.79 1.83
N LEU A 29 10.80 3.79 2.63
CA LEU A 29 11.32 2.58 3.27
C LEU A 29 10.56 2.16 4.55
N ASN A 30 9.60 2.97 5.03
CA ASN A 30 8.80 2.65 6.19
C ASN A 30 7.57 1.81 5.80
N VAL A 31 7.78 0.55 5.42
CA VAL A 31 6.69 -0.39 5.19
C VAL A 31 6.27 -1.01 6.53
N GLU A 32 5.27 -0.41 7.18
CA GLU A 32 4.62 -1.07 8.30
C GLU A 32 3.77 -2.23 7.77
N SER A 33 3.95 -3.42 8.35
CA SER A 33 3.15 -4.59 7.96
C SER A 33 1.74 -4.46 8.51
N ALA A 34 0.73 -4.81 7.70
CA ALA A 34 -0.65 -4.85 8.18
C ALA A 34 -0.77 -5.83 9.36
N ARG A 35 -1.33 -5.35 10.47
CA ARG A 35 -1.59 -6.16 11.68
C ARG A 35 -2.89 -6.93 11.48
N ALA A 36 -2.81 -8.26 11.41
CA ALA A 36 -3.98 -9.12 11.37
C ALA A 36 -4.44 -9.51 12.80
N LEU A 37 -5.71 -9.83 12.96
CA LEU A 37 -6.25 -10.42 14.18
C LEU A 37 -5.78 -11.87 14.31
N ASP A 38 -5.02 -12.19 15.36
CA ASP A 38 -4.53 -13.56 15.61
C ASP A 38 -5.50 -14.36 16.50
N ASN A 39 -6.62 -14.77 15.91
CA ASN A 39 -7.64 -15.61 16.57
C ASN A 39 -7.60 -17.08 16.09
N GLY A 40 -6.52 -17.48 15.40
CA GLY A 40 -6.34 -18.85 14.92
C GLY A 40 -7.10 -19.22 13.64
N VAL A 41 -7.92 -18.34 13.06
CA VAL A 41 -8.67 -18.62 11.81
C VAL A 41 -7.93 -18.10 10.56
N ALA A 42 -8.49 -18.36 9.37
CA ALA A 42 -7.98 -17.86 8.08
C ALA A 42 -6.49 -18.20 7.80
N ARG A 43 -5.99 -19.32 8.35
CA ARG A 43 -4.63 -19.84 8.07
C ARG A 43 -4.46 -20.32 6.63
N THR A 44 -5.56 -20.70 5.99
CA THR A 44 -5.68 -20.92 4.55
C THR A 44 -6.74 -19.98 3.99
N PRO A 45 -6.74 -19.69 2.68
CA PRO A 45 -7.82 -18.94 2.06
C PRO A 45 -9.20 -19.53 2.42
N PRO A 46 -10.15 -18.73 2.93
CA PRO A 46 -11.49 -19.22 3.25
C PRO A 46 -12.21 -19.62 1.96
N MET A 47 -12.79 -20.82 1.97
CA MET A 47 -13.61 -21.35 0.88
C MET A 47 -15.08 -21.31 1.30
N GLY A 48 -15.98 -21.08 0.35
CA GLY A 48 -17.41 -21.03 0.63
C GLY A 48 -18.22 -20.53 -0.55
N TRP A 49 -19.46 -20.13 -0.26
CA TRP A 49 -20.41 -19.63 -1.23
C TRP A 49 -20.85 -18.19 -0.87
N ASN A 50 -21.10 -17.36 -1.88
CA ASN A 50 -21.58 -15.98 -1.73
C ASN A 50 -22.87 -15.78 -2.54
N SER A 51 -23.92 -15.30 -1.88
CA SER A 51 -25.23 -15.02 -2.47
C SER A 51 -25.29 -13.78 -3.37
N TRP A 52 -24.39 -12.82 -3.17
CA TRP A 52 -24.46 -11.49 -3.79
C TRP A 52 -24.39 -11.54 -5.30
N ASN A 53 -23.47 -12.33 -5.85
CA ASN A 53 -23.23 -12.41 -7.29
C ASN A 53 -24.45 -12.94 -8.07
N THR A 54 -25.38 -13.62 -7.42
CA THR A 54 -26.57 -14.20 -8.04
C THR A 54 -27.84 -13.46 -7.66
N PHE A 55 -28.01 -13.13 -6.38
CA PHE A 55 -29.30 -12.69 -5.85
C PHE A 55 -29.35 -11.19 -5.52
N GLY A 56 -28.21 -10.53 -5.29
CA GLY A 56 -28.16 -9.13 -4.85
C GLY A 56 -29.07 -8.88 -3.64
N CYS A 57 -29.93 -7.85 -3.73
CA CYS A 57 -30.91 -7.53 -2.68
C CYS A 57 -32.09 -8.52 -2.61
N ASN A 58 -32.32 -9.36 -3.62
CA ASN A 58 -33.45 -10.29 -3.69
C ASN A 58 -33.12 -11.63 -2.99
N ILE A 59 -32.51 -11.57 -1.81
CA ILE A 59 -32.11 -12.73 -1.00
C ILE A 59 -33.06 -12.90 0.19
N ASN A 60 -33.35 -14.14 0.58
CA ASN A 60 -34.13 -14.46 1.78
C ASN A 60 -33.70 -15.82 2.39
N GLU A 61 -34.24 -16.13 3.58
CA GLU A 61 -33.90 -17.36 4.32
C GLU A 61 -34.16 -18.65 3.54
N SER A 62 -35.31 -18.74 2.85
CA SER A 62 -35.68 -19.93 2.08
C SER A 62 -34.68 -20.20 0.95
N LEU A 63 -34.22 -19.15 0.25
CA LEU A 63 -33.20 -19.26 -0.79
C LEU A 63 -31.86 -19.75 -0.22
N ILE A 64 -31.44 -19.22 0.94
CA ILE A 64 -30.17 -19.65 1.57
C ILE A 64 -30.23 -21.14 1.95
N LYS A 65 -31.35 -21.58 2.56
CA LYS A 65 -31.54 -22.98 2.98
C LYS A 65 -31.67 -23.99 1.83
N GLN A 66 -31.90 -23.53 0.60
CA GLN A 66 -31.94 -24.42 -0.57
C GLN A 66 -30.56 -24.60 -1.21
N MET A 67 -29.63 -23.68 -0.94
CA MET A 67 -28.28 -23.69 -1.51
C MET A 67 -27.28 -24.49 -0.64
N VAL A 68 -27.61 -24.69 0.64
CA VAL A 68 -26.81 -25.40 1.66
C VAL A 68 -27.59 -26.62 2.12
#